data_AF-A0A6L9J5B8-F1
#
_entry.id   AF-A0A6L9J5B8-F1
#
_cell.length_a   1.000
_cell.length_b   1.000
_cell.length_c   1.000
_cell.angle_alpha   90.00
_cell.angle_beta   90.00
_cell.angle_gamma   90.00
#
_symmetry.space_group_name_H-M   'P 1'
#
loop_
_entity.id
_entity.type
_entity.pdbx_description
1 polymer ?
#
loop_
_entity_poly.entity_id
_entity_poly.type
_entity_poly.pdbx_seq_one_letter_code
_entity_poly.pdbx_strand_id
1 'polypeptide(L)'
;MVKKVSLVVLVVVLGALGVASVSADGGGQTELIYVEDYGWVPAFTDGRLNSTHMDAPVAVYYHYTAQQLVNDDGEAYIGDVLSGISVWYVNPETAVGEMVIYADSADISAALNAGTDVQIAANGGITLNYSADGAFWVSAGAYSFSWDA
;
A
#
# COMPACT_ATOMS: atom_id res chain seq x y z
N MET A 1 35.65 -3.31 35.13
CA MET A 1 34.77 -2.16 34.81
C MET A 1 34.02 -2.48 33.53
N VAL A 2 32.75 -2.09 33.50
CA VAL A 2 31.67 -2.63 32.65
C VAL A 2 31.85 -2.29 31.15
N LYS A 3 31.49 -3.25 30.30
CA LYS A 3 31.35 -3.18 28.84
C LYS A 3 30.64 -1.91 28.37
N LYS A 4 31.16 -1.27 27.31
CA LYS A 4 30.33 -0.48 26.40
C LYS A 4 30.26 -1.21 25.06
N VAL A 5 29.18 -1.97 24.90
CA VAL A 5 28.71 -2.41 23.59
C VAL A 5 27.97 -1.21 23.01
N SER A 6 28.58 -0.51 22.06
CA SER A 6 27.85 0.46 21.25
C SER A 6 27.20 -0.31 20.10
N LEU A 7 25.93 -0.61 20.29
CA LEU A 7 25.02 -1.10 19.26
C LEU A 7 24.90 0.02 18.21
N VAL A 8 25.57 -0.13 17.08
CA VAL A 8 25.33 0.72 15.91
C VAL A 8 23.97 0.28 15.38
N VAL A 9 22.97 1.12 15.65
CA VAL A 9 21.62 0.97 15.13
C VAL A 9 21.72 0.92 13.62
N LEU A 10 21.24 -0.19 13.07
CA LEU A 10 21.07 -0.46 11.66
C LEU A 10 20.24 0.69 11.06
N VAL A 11 20.85 1.50 10.21
CA VAL A 11 20.14 2.43 9.34
C VAL A 11 19.33 1.54 8.40
N VAL A 12 18.04 1.36 8.69
CA VAL A 12 17.11 0.82 7.71
C VAL A 12 16.97 1.91 6.66
N VAL A 13 17.73 1.74 5.58
CA VAL A 13 17.48 2.44 4.32
C VAL A 13 16.15 1.89 3.82
N LEU A 14 15.05 2.45 4.33
CA LEU A 14 13.80 2.45 3.59
C LEU A 14 14.09 3.34 2.39
N GLY A 15 14.45 2.70 1.28
CA GLY A 15 14.51 3.37 0.00
C GLY A 15 13.22 4.14 -0.16
N ALA A 16 13.34 5.46 -0.35
CA ALA A 16 12.22 6.30 -0.74
C ALA A 16 11.70 5.73 -2.06
N LEU A 17 10.69 4.87 -1.98
CA LEU A 17 9.85 4.54 -3.12
C LEU A 17 9.26 5.88 -3.55
N GLY A 18 9.62 6.32 -4.75
CA GLY A 18 9.22 7.61 -5.30
C GLY A 18 7.70 7.66 -5.34
N VAL A 19 7.11 8.34 -4.35
CA VAL A 19 5.66 8.47 -4.23
C VAL A 19 5.21 9.40 -5.34
N ALA A 20 4.55 8.85 -6.36
CA ALA A 20 3.50 9.61 -7.02
C ALA A 20 2.43 9.87 -5.96
N SER A 21 2.46 11.06 -5.37
CA SER A 21 1.43 11.50 -4.42
C SER A 21 0.12 11.68 -5.18
N VAL A 22 -0.69 10.62 -5.23
CA VAL A 22 -2.13 10.77 -5.49
C VAL A 22 -2.74 11.28 -4.19
N SER A 23 -2.87 12.61 -4.13
CA SER A 23 -3.71 13.28 -3.14
C SER A 23 -5.14 12.76 -3.27
N ALA A 24 -5.63 12.09 -2.22
CA ALA A 24 -7.04 11.72 -2.10
C ALA A 24 -7.86 12.99 -1.81
N ASP A 25 -8.34 13.66 -2.86
CA ASP A 25 -9.34 14.71 -2.72
C ASP A 25 -10.74 14.06 -2.64
N GLY A 26 -11.45 14.38 -1.57
CA GLY A 26 -12.66 13.70 -1.14
C GLY A 26 -13.86 14.01 -2.04
N GLY A 27 -14.22 13.05 -2.88
CA GLY A 27 -15.53 12.99 -3.51
C GLY A 27 -15.70 11.66 -4.23
N GLY A 28 -16.69 10.86 -3.86
CA GLY A 28 -17.02 9.58 -4.53
C GLY A 28 -17.59 9.78 -5.93
N GLN A 29 -16.85 10.46 -6.81
CA GLN A 29 -17.20 10.70 -8.20
C GLN A 29 -16.46 9.67 -9.06
N THR A 30 -17.18 9.06 -9.99
CA THR A 30 -16.55 8.28 -11.06
C THR A 30 -16.08 9.26 -12.13
N GLU A 31 -14.79 9.29 -12.40
CA GLU A 31 -14.20 10.10 -13.48
C GLU A 31 -13.60 9.20 -14.56
N LEU A 32 -13.41 9.76 -15.75
CA LEU A 32 -12.65 9.10 -16.81
C LEU A 32 -11.17 9.35 -16.57
N ILE A 33 -10.40 8.28 -16.39
CA ILE A 33 -8.93 8.33 -16.29
C ILE A 33 -8.35 7.68 -17.53
N TYR A 34 -7.29 8.26 -18.10
CA TYR A 34 -6.58 7.65 -19.21
C TYR A 34 -5.59 6.61 -18.69
N VAL A 35 -5.71 5.37 -19.16
CA VAL A 35 -4.79 4.27 -18.92
C VAL A 35 -4.14 3.89 -20.25
N GLU A 36 -2.81 3.79 -20.28
CA GLU A 36 -2.03 3.64 -21.52
C GLU A 36 -2.52 2.50 -22.43
N ASP A 37 -2.85 1.34 -21.82
CA ASP A 37 -3.29 0.16 -22.55
C ASP A 37 -4.81 0.11 -22.84
N TYR A 38 -5.61 0.92 -22.14
CA TYR A 38 -7.07 0.81 -22.15
C TYR A 38 -7.81 2.09 -22.59
N GLY A 39 -7.08 3.19 -22.79
CA GLY A 39 -7.65 4.50 -23.08
C GLY A 39 -8.40 5.09 -21.88
N TRP A 40 -9.44 5.88 -22.16
CA TRP A 40 -10.26 6.50 -21.12
C TRP A 40 -11.20 5.47 -20.48
N VAL A 41 -10.97 5.16 -19.21
CA VAL A 41 -11.78 4.22 -18.44
C VAL A 41 -12.41 4.91 -17.24
N PRO A 42 -13.64 4.52 -16.84
CA PRO A 42 -14.22 4.98 -15.60
C PRO A 42 -13.41 4.46 -14.41
N ALA A 43 -13.21 5.30 -13.41
CA ALA A 43 -12.52 4.91 -12.18
C ALA A 43 -13.04 5.66 -10.96
N PHE A 44 -12.86 5.03 -9.80
CA PHE A 44 -13.10 5.68 -8.52
C PHE A 44 -11.99 6.70 -8.21
N THR A 45 -12.37 7.88 -7.75
CA THR A 45 -11.44 8.94 -7.31
C THR A 45 -11.25 8.97 -5.79
N ASP A 46 -11.59 7.88 -5.10
CA ASP A 46 -11.55 7.77 -3.64
C ASP A 46 -10.15 7.41 -3.07
N GLY A 47 -9.13 7.39 -3.93
CA GLY A 47 -7.75 7.07 -3.54
C GLY A 47 -7.43 5.58 -3.48
N ARG A 48 -8.35 4.69 -3.90
CA ARG A 48 -8.02 3.26 -3.99
C ARG A 48 -7.05 2.97 -5.14
N LEU A 49 -6.16 2.00 -4.94
CA LEU A 49 -5.15 1.59 -5.93
C LEU A 49 -5.79 0.86 -7.13
N ASN A 50 -6.81 0.05 -6.87
CA ASN A 50 -7.54 -0.69 -7.90
C ASN A 50 -8.75 0.11 -8.43
N SER A 51 -8.59 1.41 -8.63
CA SER A 51 -9.67 2.36 -8.93
C SER A 51 -10.42 2.06 -10.23
N THR A 52 -9.77 1.42 -11.19
CA THR A 52 -10.33 1.06 -12.49
C THR A 52 -11.07 -0.29 -12.48
N HIS A 53 -10.95 -1.09 -11.41
CA HIS A 53 -11.63 -2.38 -11.28
C HIS A 53 -12.99 -2.18 -10.61
N MET A 54 -13.97 -1.70 -11.37
CA MET A 54 -15.28 -1.28 -10.82
C MET A 54 -16.08 -2.39 -10.15
N ASP A 55 -15.85 -3.64 -10.54
CA ASP A 55 -16.48 -4.85 -10.02
C ASP A 55 -15.62 -5.59 -8.99
N ALA A 56 -14.51 -4.99 -8.57
CA ALA A 56 -13.62 -5.61 -7.59
C ALA A 56 -14.38 -5.88 -6.27
N PRO A 57 -14.26 -7.10 -5.71
CA PRO A 57 -14.84 -7.43 -4.41
C PRO A 57 -14.07 -6.78 -3.23
N VAL A 58 -12.97 -6.10 -3.53
CA VAL A 58 -12.12 -5.43 -2.54
C VAL A 58 -11.69 -4.05 -3.04
N ALA A 59 -11.40 -3.13 -2.12
CA ALA A 59 -10.72 -1.87 -2.37
C ALA A 59 -9.41 -1.83 -1.59
N VAL A 60 -8.32 -1.41 -2.25
CA VAL A 60 -6.98 -1.38 -1.65
C VAL A 60 -6.52 0.06 -1.51
N TYR A 61 -5.98 0.42 -0.34
CA TYR A 61 -5.49 1.77 -0.06
C TYR A 61 -4.11 1.75 0.58
N TYR A 62 -3.29 2.74 0.23
CA TYR A 62 -2.14 3.13 1.04
C TYR A 62 -2.56 4.10 2.13
N HIS A 63 -1.90 3.96 3.28
CA HIS A 63 -1.95 4.90 4.39
C HIS A 63 -0.58 5.53 4.53
N TYR A 64 -0.56 6.84 4.72
CA TYR A 64 0.68 7.58 4.94
C TYR A 64 0.60 8.33 6.27
N THR A 65 1.74 8.44 6.93
CA THR A 65 1.93 9.31 8.08
C THR A 65 2.97 10.35 7.74
N ALA A 66 2.64 11.62 7.98
CA ALA A 66 3.60 12.71 7.88
C ALA A 66 4.69 12.55 8.95
N GLN A 67 5.95 12.46 8.53
CA GLN A 67 7.10 12.37 9.42
C GLN A 67 8.14 13.41 9.06
N GLN A 68 8.93 13.81 10.06
CA GLN A 68 10.12 14.63 9.82
C GLN A 68 11.23 13.75 9.25
N LEU A 69 11.57 14.00 7.99
CA LEU A 69 12.63 13.35 7.24
C LEU A 69 13.82 14.30 7.10
N VAL A 70 14.96 13.75 6.64
CA VAL A 70 16.18 14.52 6.37
C VAL A 70 16.60 14.20 4.94
N ASN A 71 16.80 15.23 4.12
CA ASN A 71 17.25 15.06 2.74
C ASN A 71 18.76 14.78 2.65
N ASP A 72 19.28 14.53 1.45
CA ASP A 72 20.69 14.23 1.21
C ASP A 72 21.64 15.36 1.65
N ASP A 73 21.15 16.61 1.71
CA ASP A 73 21.89 17.79 2.16
C ASP A 73 21.85 17.98 3.70
N GLY A 74 21.15 17.10 4.43
CA GLY A 74 21.03 17.17 5.88
C GLY A 74 19.92 18.11 6.39
N GLU A 75 19.08 18.64 5.50
CA GLU A 75 17.98 19.53 5.86
C GLU A 75 16.72 18.73 6.22
N ALA A 76 16.07 19.13 7.31
CA ALA A 76 14.83 18.50 7.76
C ALA A 76 13.62 19.01 6.95
N TYR A 77 12.75 18.09 6.53
CA TYR A 77 11.48 18.40 5.89
C TYR A 77 10.38 17.46 6.40
N ILE A 78 9.11 17.83 6.20
CA ILE A 78 7.99 16.93 6.46
C ILE A 78 7.70 16.16 5.18
N GLY A 79 7.79 14.84 5.23
CA GLY A 79 7.44 13.96 4.12
C GLY A 79 6.44 12.90 4.56
N ASP A 80 5.67 12.41 3.59
CA ASP A 80 4.74 11.31 3.80
C ASP A 80 5.48 9.99 3.72
N VAL A 81 5.35 9.19 4.79
CA VAL A 81 5.95 7.86 4.89
C VAL A 81 4.82 6.84 4.91
N LEU A 82 4.95 5.78 4.10
CA LEU A 82 3.99 4.68 4.09
C LEU A 82 3.84 4.10 5.50
N SER A 83 2.64 4.19 6.05
CA SER A 83 2.31 3.72 7.40
C SER A 83 1.49 2.43 7.40
N GLY A 84 0.90 2.07 6.26
CA GLY A 84 0.20 0.80 6.12
C GLY A 84 -0.49 0.60 4.78
N ILE A 85 -0.97 -0.62 4.56
CA ILE A 85 -1.85 -1.01 3.46
C ILE A 85 -3.14 -1.53 4.08
N SER A 86 -4.29 -1.02 3.63
CA SER A 86 -5.59 -1.59 4.01
C SER A 86 -6.28 -2.24 2.83
N VAL A 87 -6.88 -3.40 3.07
CA VAL A 87 -7.82 -4.04 2.14
C VAL A 87 -9.20 -4.00 2.77
N TRP A 88 -10.15 -3.47 2.02
CA TRP A 88 -11.55 -3.38 2.38
C TRP A 88 -12.35 -4.34 1.53
N TYR A 89 -13.12 -5.22 2.14
CA TYR A 89 -14.12 -6.02 1.44
C TYR A 89 -15.32 -5.13 1.09
N VAL A 90 -15.78 -5.20 -0.16
CA VAL A 90 -16.98 -4.48 -0.62
C VAL A 90 -18.12 -5.48 -0.68
N ASN A 91 -19.10 -5.34 0.21
CA ASN A 91 -20.27 -6.21 0.20
C ASN A 91 -21.13 -5.89 -1.05
N PRO A 92 -21.32 -6.83 -1.98
CA PRO A 92 -22.02 -6.57 -3.23
C PRO A 92 -23.53 -6.37 -3.05
N GLU A 93 -24.11 -6.82 -1.94
CA GLU A 93 -25.54 -6.67 -1.66
C GLU A 93 -25.87 -5.30 -1.07
N THR A 94 -24.95 -4.74 -0.27
CA THR A 94 -25.18 -3.49 0.48
C THR A 94 -24.34 -2.31 -0.01
N ALA A 95 -23.34 -2.56 -0.86
CA ALA A 95 -22.32 -1.60 -1.28
C ALA A 95 -21.55 -0.95 -0.10
N VAL A 96 -21.57 -1.57 1.07
CA VAL A 96 -20.80 -1.12 2.25
C VAL A 96 -19.42 -1.78 2.22
N GLY A 97 -18.39 -0.95 2.42
CA GLY A 97 -17.01 -1.40 2.59
C GLY A 97 -16.69 -1.70 4.06
N GLU A 98 -16.08 -2.84 4.33
CA GLU A 98 -15.57 -3.22 5.65
C GLU A 98 -14.07 -3.51 5.57
N MET A 99 -13.27 -2.92 6.45
CA MET A 99 -11.83 -3.21 6.49
C MET A 99 -11.62 -4.63 7.00
N VAL A 100 -10.95 -5.45 6.19
CA VAL A 100 -10.70 -6.86 6.52
C VAL A 100 -9.22 -7.15 6.78
N ILE A 101 -8.33 -6.36 6.20
CA ILE A 101 -6.88 -6.43 6.41
C ILE A 101 -6.35 -5.02 6.64
N TYR A 102 -5.51 -4.88 7.65
CA TYR A 102 -4.60 -3.76 7.82
C TYR A 102 -3.20 -4.33 8.08
N ALA A 103 -2.29 -4.09 7.14
CA ALA A 103 -0.87 -4.39 7.32
C ALA A 103 -0.15 -3.08 7.65
N ASP A 104 0.49 -3.03 8.81
CA ASP A 104 1.20 -1.82 9.21
C ASP A 104 2.59 -1.73 8.57
N SER A 105 3.30 -0.63 8.80
CA SER A 105 4.65 -0.42 8.29
C SER A 105 5.65 -1.51 8.70
N ALA A 106 5.45 -2.16 9.85
CA ALA A 106 6.34 -3.22 10.33
C ALA A 106 6.09 -4.52 9.55
N ASP A 107 4.83 -4.88 9.33
CA ASP A 107 4.46 -6.03 8.49
C ASP A 107 4.98 -5.85 7.05
N ILE A 108 4.80 -4.66 6.49
CA ILE A 108 5.27 -4.31 5.15
C ILE A 108 6.80 -4.40 5.09
N SER A 109 7.49 -3.78 6.05
CA SER A 109 8.96 -3.82 6.12
C SER A 109 9.49 -5.25 6.24
N ALA A 110 8.82 -6.11 7.02
CA ALA A 110 9.22 -7.50 7.14
C ALA A 110 9.09 -8.25 5.81
N ALA A 111 8.02 -8.00 5.05
CA ALA A 111 7.80 -8.61 3.75
C ALA A 111 8.83 -8.15 2.70
N LEU A 112 9.09 -6.84 2.61
CA LEU A 112 10.10 -6.26 1.70
C LEU A 112 11.49 -6.86 1.91
N ASN A 113 11.83 -7.18 3.17
CA ASN A 113 13.14 -7.74 3.54
C ASN A 113 13.20 -9.27 3.51
N ALA A 114 12.10 -9.96 3.18
CA ALA A 114 12.07 -11.42 3.24
C ALA A 114 12.91 -12.11 2.14
N GLY A 115 13.09 -11.46 1.00
CA GLY A 115 13.82 -12.02 -0.15
C GLY A 115 13.13 -13.20 -0.83
N THR A 116 11.88 -13.49 -0.47
CA THR A 116 11.01 -14.52 -1.04
C THR A 116 9.58 -14.00 -1.08
N ASP A 117 8.68 -14.71 -1.77
CA ASP A 117 7.25 -14.43 -1.70
C ASP A 117 6.73 -14.59 -0.26
N VAL A 118 5.92 -13.63 0.19
CA VAL A 118 5.36 -13.57 1.55
C VAL A 118 3.88 -13.24 1.49
N GLN A 119 3.07 -14.01 2.20
CA GLN A 119 1.73 -13.59 2.59
C GLN A 119 1.85 -12.66 3.81
N ILE A 120 1.53 -11.38 3.63
CA ILE A 120 1.59 -10.36 4.68
C ILE A 120 0.45 -10.57 5.67
N ALA A 121 -0.77 -10.74 5.15
CA ALA A 121 -1.96 -10.91 5.97
C ALA A 121 -3.04 -11.68 5.21
N ALA A 122 -3.93 -12.33 5.95
CA ALA A 122 -5.09 -13.03 5.40
C ALA A 122 -6.28 -12.95 6.35
N ASN A 123 -7.47 -12.72 5.80
CA ASN A 123 -8.72 -12.74 6.54
C ASN A 123 -9.89 -13.08 5.60
N GLY A 124 -10.79 -13.97 6.02
CA GLY A 124 -12.02 -14.26 5.27
C GLY A 124 -11.82 -14.76 3.83
N GLY A 125 -10.69 -15.42 3.52
CA GLY A 125 -10.35 -15.84 2.15
C GLY A 125 -9.79 -14.72 1.26
N ILE A 126 -9.53 -13.56 1.84
CA ILE A 126 -8.81 -12.44 1.22
C ILE A 126 -7.37 -12.48 1.72
N THR A 127 -6.41 -12.31 0.83
CA THR A 127 -4.97 -12.27 1.18
C THR A 127 -4.31 -11.01 0.64
N LEU A 128 -3.38 -10.45 1.41
CA LEU A 128 -2.42 -9.44 0.97
C LEU A 128 -1.03 -10.07 1.02
N ASN A 129 -0.26 -9.90 -0.05
CA ASN A 129 1.00 -10.58 -0.23
C ASN A 129 2.01 -9.65 -0.91
N TYR A 130 3.28 -10.05 -0.87
CA TYR A 130 4.41 -9.41 -1.52
C TYR A 130 5.29 -10.45 -2.19
N SER A 131 5.74 -10.16 -3.40
CA SER A 131 6.57 -11.06 -4.20
C SER A 131 8.03 -10.71 -4.07
N ALA A 132 8.90 -11.73 -4.14
CA ALA A 132 10.34 -11.54 -4.26
C ALA A 132 10.73 -10.63 -5.44
N ASP A 133 9.89 -10.56 -6.46
CA ASP A 133 10.09 -9.74 -7.66
C ASP A 133 9.67 -8.27 -7.49
N GLY A 134 9.19 -7.87 -6.30
CA GLY A 134 8.94 -6.46 -5.96
C GLY A 134 7.50 -5.98 -6.15
N ALA A 135 6.52 -6.89 -6.24
CA ALA A 135 5.11 -6.54 -6.40
C ALA A 135 4.28 -6.95 -5.18
N PHE A 136 3.37 -6.08 -4.75
CA PHE A 136 2.27 -6.48 -3.88
C PHE A 136 1.15 -7.10 -4.69
N TRP A 137 0.38 -8.00 -4.09
CA TRP A 137 -0.89 -8.41 -4.66
C TRP A 137 -1.93 -8.77 -3.61
N VAL A 138 -3.19 -8.52 -3.96
CA VAL A 138 -4.36 -8.95 -3.20
C VAL A 138 -5.08 -10.07 -3.96
N SER A 139 -5.57 -11.07 -3.24
CA SER A 139 -6.45 -12.10 -3.81
C SER A 139 -7.74 -12.19 -3.02
N ALA A 140 -8.88 -12.30 -3.71
CA ALA A 140 -10.21 -12.40 -3.12
C ALA A 140 -11.09 -13.32 -3.99
N GLY A 141 -11.15 -14.61 -3.66
CA GLY A 141 -11.79 -15.61 -4.52
C GLY A 141 -11.09 -15.72 -5.88
N ALA A 142 -11.82 -15.49 -6.98
CA ALA A 142 -11.26 -15.48 -8.34
C ALA A 142 -10.61 -14.14 -8.72
N TYR A 143 -10.80 -13.10 -7.92
CA TYR A 143 -10.20 -11.78 -8.17
C TYR A 143 -8.75 -11.75 -7.69
N SER A 144 -7.88 -11.17 -8.52
CA SER A 144 -6.50 -10.84 -8.18
C SER A 144 -6.15 -9.47 -8.73
N PHE A 145 -5.41 -8.68 -7.94
CA PHE A 145 -4.87 -7.39 -8.35
C PHE A 145 -3.47 -7.22 -7.79
N SER A 146 -2.52 -6.90 -8.65
CA SER A 146 -1.11 -6.69 -8.31
C SER A 146 -0.65 -5.29 -8.68
N TRP A 147 0.25 -4.73 -7.90
CA TRP A 147 0.85 -3.42 -8.13
C TRP A 147 2.30 -3.40 -7.64
N ASP A 148 3.10 -2.52 -8.21
CA ASP A 148 4.50 -2.36 -7.81
C ASP A 148 4.60 -1.81 -6.37
N ALA A 149 5.58 -2.31 -5.62
CA ALA A 149 5.77 -1.91 -4.22
C ALA A 149 6.25 -0.47 -4.07
#